data_AF-A0AAD6KW00-F1
#
_entry.id   AF-A0AAD6KW00-F1
#
_cell.length_a   1.000
_cell.length_b   1.000
_cell.length_c   1.000
_cell.angle_alpha   90.00
_cell.angle_beta   90.00
_cell.angle_gamma   90.00
#
_symmetry.space_group_name_H-M   'P 1'
#
loop_
_entity.id
_entity.type
_entity.pdbx_description
1 polymer ?
#
loop_
_entity_poly.entity_id
_entity_poly.type
_entity_poly.pdbx_seq_one_letter_code
_entity_poly.pdbx_strand_id
1 'polypeptide(L)'
;MDFFLKGKTVRLRSHHDKYLLAKDDEESVSQDRNGSPKTAGWTVEPVPESDSIIRLKSCYGKYLTASNQHFLLGMTGRKVLQTVPRRLDSSVEWEPVREGGQVKLKTRYGNFLRANGGLPPWRNSVTHDIPHRSATLDWILWDVDVVENPVLQSLTGHAYYLQKIVSHSDSLDSFESTSPPSISIKSGDYLGQGSSDSNASSPRKSDGRTIYYHVADKSTVVDDDANEGCSLNFKGNGVDELTQKLKEDTGLEDIVVCTRSPLNGELYPLRLQLPPNNADMHVILVQPSSKEARDFAEQGTPV
;
A
#
# COMPACT_ATOMS: atom_id res chain seq x y z
N MET A 1 4.37 18.98 -16.36
CA MET A 1 4.66 17.62 -15.85
C MET A 1 6.05 17.63 -15.22
N ASP A 2 6.32 18.63 -14.37
CA ASP A 2 7.70 19.11 -14.18
C ASP A 2 8.35 18.63 -12.88
N PHE A 3 7.68 17.75 -12.13
CA PHE A 3 8.25 17.12 -10.93
C PHE A 3 9.17 15.94 -11.29
N PHE A 4 8.83 15.25 -12.38
CA PHE A 4 9.56 14.13 -12.93
C PHE A 4 10.49 14.63 -14.03
N LEU A 5 11.42 15.51 -13.67
CA LEU A 5 12.42 16.01 -14.61
C LEU A 5 13.30 14.84 -15.08
N LYS A 6 13.53 14.78 -16.39
CA LYS A 6 14.22 13.67 -17.07
C LYS A 6 15.54 13.34 -16.37
N GLY A 7 15.72 12.08 -15.95
CA GLY A 7 16.96 11.59 -15.36
C GLY A 7 17.17 11.90 -13.87
N LYS A 8 16.13 12.31 -13.13
CA LYS A 8 16.21 12.55 -11.68
C LYS A 8 15.80 11.34 -10.85
N THR A 9 16.44 11.18 -9.71
CA THR A 9 16.00 10.26 -8.65
C THR A 9 15.01 11.01 -7.76
N VAL A 10 13.89 10.37 -7.43
CA VAL A 10 12.86 10.93 -6.55
C VAL A 10 12.60 10.02 -5.37
N ARG A 11 12.08 10.57 -4.28
CA ARG A 11 11.43 9.81 -3.21
C ARG A 11 9.96 10.16 -3.20
N LEU A 12 9.13 9.16 -2.97
CA LEU A 12 7.69 9.31 -2.93
C LEU A 12 7.24 9.19 -1.48
N ARG A 13 6.73 10.28 -0.91
CA ARG A 13 6.21 10.31 0.46
C ARG A 13 4.70 10.18 0.43
N SER A 14 4.16 9.21 1.14
CA SER A 14 2.71 8.99 1.24
C SER A 14 2.06 9.96 2.22
N HIS A 15 0.73 10.02 2.17
CA HIS A 15 -0.10 10.71 3.16
C HIS A 15 0.17 10.30 4.63
N HIS A 16 0.78 9.13 4.87
CA HIS A 16 1.14 8.66 6.21
C HIS A 16 2.53 9.12 6.69
N ASP A 17 3.14 10.10 6.02
CA ASP A 17 4.51 10.58 6.27
C ASP A 17 5.56 9.46 6.20
N LYS A 18 5.40 8.56 5.23
CA LYS A 18 6.31 7.44 4.99
C LYS A 18 6.76 7.42 3.54
N TYR A 19 7.99 7.02 3.30
CA TYR A 19 8.53 6.90 1.96
C TYR A 19 8.28 5.52 1.38
N LEU A 20 8.03 5.47 0.07
CA LEU A 20 8.05 4.23 -0.71
C LEU A 20 9.47 3.65 -0.74
N LEU A 21 9.63 2.44 -0.23
CA LEU A 21 10.91 1.74 -0.15
C LEU A 21 10.94 0.50 -1.03
N ALA A 22 12.06 0.27 -1.70
CA ALA A 22 12.45 -1.03 -2.22
C ALA A 22 13.12 -1.84 -1.11
N LYS A 23 12.63 -3.07 -0.87
CA LYS A 23 13.20 -3.97 0.13
C LYS A 23 14.40 -4.74 -0.41
N ASP A 24 15.19 -5.24 0.52
CA ASP A 24 16.42 -6.02 0.32
C ASP A 24 16.18 -7.43 -0.21
N ASP A 25 14.95 -7.96 -0.07
CA ASP A 25 14.52 -9.16 -0.79
C ASP A 25 14.46 -8.98 -2.32
N GLU A 26 14.65 -7.74 -2.78
CA GLU A 26 14.59 -7.33 -4.18
C GLU A 26 13.30 -7.78 -4.91
N GLU A 27 12.22 -8.01 -4.18
CA GLU A 27 10.92 -8.41 -4.74
C GLU A 27 9.81 -7.51 -4.21
N SER A 28 9.81 -7.23 -2.91
CA SER A 28 8.74 -6.49 -2.27
C SER A 28 9.04 -5.00 -2.15
N VAL A 29 7.97 -4.23 -2.04
CA VAL A 29 8.03 -2.80 -1.69
C VAL A 29 7.21 -2.56 -0.45
N SER A 30 7.57 -1.52 0.30
CA SER A 30 6.89 -1.16 1.55
C SER A 30 6.97 0.32 1.82
N GLN A 31 6.45 0.73 2.97
CA GLN A 31 6.54 2.10 3.45
C GLN A 31 7.25 2.16 4.79
N ASP A 32 8.12 3.14 4.97
CA ASP A 32 8.74 3.42 6.27
C ASP A 32 8.98 4.92 6.46
N ARG A 33 9.03 5.36 7.72
CA ARG A 33 9.44 6.72 8.07
C ARG A 33 10.94 6.91 7.79
N ASN A 34 11.73 5.84 7.91
CA ASN A 34 13.15 5.84 7.59
C ASN A 34 13.37 5.80 6.07
N GLY A 35 13.31 6.98 5.46
CA GLY A 35 13.52 7.19 4.02
C GLY A 35 15.00 7.31 3.64
N SER A 36 15.80 6.27 3.92
CA SER A 36 17.20 6.23 3.46
C SER A 36 17.24 6.59 1.96
N PRO A 37 18.06 7.56 1.53
CA PRO A 37 18.09 7.99 0.13
C PRO A 37 18.34 6.85 -0.85
N LYS A 38 19.02 5.80 -0.39
CA LYS A 38 19.32 4.61 -1.19
C LYS A 38 18.06 3.79 -1.48
N THR A 39 17.36 3.31 -0.46
CA THR A 39 16.20 2.40 -0.64
C THR A 39 14.90 3.13 -0.97
N ALA A 40 14.80 4.41 -0.61
CA ALA A 40 13.67 5.28 -0.95
C ALA A 40 13.82 5.97 -2.31
N GLY A 41 15.00 5.89 -2.92
CA GLY A 41 15.32 6.56 -4.18
C GLY A 41 14.85 5.76 -5.39
N TRP A 42 13.97 6.37 -6.18
CA TRP A 42 13.44 5.82 -7.42
C TRP A 42 13.91 6.66 -8.60
N THR A 43 14.71 6.07 -9.49
CA THR A 43 15.16 6.73 -10.71
C THR A 43 14.03 6.77 -11.72
N VAL A 44 13.74 7.96 -12.23
CA VAL A 44 12.66 8.19 -13.18
C VAL A 44 13.17 7.98 -14.60
N GLU A 45 12.58 7.01 -15.29
CA GLU A 45 12.86 6.72 -16.69
C GLU A 45 11.64 7.07 -17.55
N PRO A 46 11.75 8.04 -18.48
CA PRO A 46 10.66 8.37 -19.40
C PRO A 46 10.47 7.26 -20.45
N VAL A 47 9.23 7.04 -20.88
CA VAL A 47 8.93 6.09 -21.97
C VAL A 47 9.12 6.80 -23.32
N PRO A 48 9.93 6.30 -24.27
CA PRO A 48 10.23 6.99 -25.53
C PRO A 48 9.00 7.33 -26.39
N GLU A 49 7.94 6.54 -26.26
CA GLU A 49 6.71 6.65 -27.04
C GLU A 49 5.62 7.50 -26.35
N SER A 50 5.87 8.03 -25.15
CA SER A 50 4.90 8.81 -24.39
C SER A 50 5.55 9.83 -23.47
N ASP A 51 5.09 11.08 -23.56
CA ASP A 51 5.53 12.16 -22.66
C ASP A 51 4.82 12.16 -21.31
N SER A 52 3.75 11.37 -21.14
CA SER A 52 2.95 11.30 -19.90
C SER A 52 3.20 10.06 -19.05
N ILE A 53 3.97 9.10 -19.56
CA ILE A 53 4.21 7.81 -18.89
C ILE A 53 5.67 7.73 -18.45
N ILE A 54 5.86 7.27 -17.20
CA ILE A 54 7.16 7.05 -16.61
C ILE A 54 7.31 5.61 -16.11
N ARG A 55 8.56 5.20 -15.92
CA ARG A 55 8.95 4.00 -15.19
C ARG A 55 9.79 4.42 -13.99
N LEU A 56 9.61 3.74 -12.87
CA LEU A 56 10.32 4.02 -11.63
C LEU A 56 11.25 2.86 -11.31
N LYS A 57 12.56 3.13 -11.28
CA LYS A 57 13.59 2.12 -11.08
C LYS A 57 14.20 2.22 -9.67
N SER A 58 14.15 1.12 -8.91
CA SER A 58 14.70 1.01 -7.57
C SER A 58 16.23 1.05 -7.57
N CYS A 59 16.82 1.16 -6.38
CA CYS A 59 18.27 1.04 -6.19
C CYS A 59 18.85 -0.34 -6.56
N TYR A 60 18.00 -1.36 -6.73
CA TYR A 60 18.37 -2.70 -7.18
C TYR A 60 18.28 -2.85 -8.71
N GLY A 61 17.97 -1.75 -9.42
CA GLY A 61 17.81 -1.76 -10.87
C GLY A 61 16.52 -2.42 -11.35
N LYS A 62 15.55 -2.63 -10.46
CA LYS A 62 14.24 -3.24 -10.75
C LYS A 62 13.15 -2.18 -10.87
N TYR A 63 12.08 -2.45 -11.60
CA TYR A 63 11.01 -1.49 -11.82
C TYR A 63 9.87 -1.67 -10.82
N LEU A 64 9.30 -0.56 -10.37
CA LEU A 64 8.04 -0.55 -9.63
C LEU A 64 6.92 -1.11 -10.52
N THR A 65 6.39 -2.27 -10.15
CA THR A 65 5.53 -3.09 -11.00
C THR A 65 4.16 -3.28 -10.36
N ALA A 66 3.10 -2.92 -11.07
CA ALA A 66 1.72 -3.26 -10.74
C ALA A 66 1.46 -4.73 -11.11
N SER A 67 1.34 -5.61 -10.12
CA SER A 67 1.15 -7.05 -10.34
C SER A 67 -0.32 -7.45 -10.30
N ASN A 68 -0.65 -8.59 -10.90
CA ASN A 68 -1.98 -9.18 -10.76
C ASN A 68 -2.17 -10.01 -9.47
N GLN A 69 -1.19 -10.02 -8.57
CA GLN A 69 -1.29 -10.78 -7.32
C GLN A 69 -2.17 -10.04 -6.32
N HIS A 70 -3.14 -10.71 -5.73
CA HIS A 70 -3.87 -10.18 -4.58
C HIS A 70 -2.91 -10.04 -3.38
N PHE A 71 -3.06 -8.97 -2.59
CA PHE A 71 -2.17 -8.75 -1.44
C PHE A 71 -2.59 -9.59 -0.23
N LEU A 72 -3.83 -9.43 0.23
CA LEU A 72 -4.40 -10.22 1.32
C LEU A 72 -5.83 -10.58 0.98
N LEU A 73 -6.22 -11.80 1.34
CA LEU A 73 -7.59 -12.26 1.20
C LEU A 73 -8.53 -11.35 2.01
N GLY A 74 -9.59 -10.86 1.38
CA GLY A 74 -10.55 -9.93 2.00
C GLY A 74 -10.09 -8.47 2.10
N MET A 75 -8.94 -8.10 1.54
CA MET A 75 -8.50 -6.71 1.42
C MET A 75 -8.42 -6.29 -0.05
N THR A 76 -8.93 -5.11 -0.37
CA THR A 76 -8.96 -4.54 -1.72
C THR A 76 -7.54 -4.24 -2.21
N GLY A 77 -7.29 -4.35 -3.51
CA GLY A 77 -6.04 -3.92 -4.13
C GLY A 77 -5.01 -5.04 -4.31
N ARG A 78 -4.17 -4.86 -5.35
CA ARG A 78 -3.20 -5.85 -5.79
C ARG A 78 -1.78 -5.43 -5.45
N LYS A 79 -0.87 -6.40 -5.29
CA LYS A 79 0.51 -6.16 -4.85
C LYS A 79 1.24 -5.29 -5.87
N VAL A 80 1.99 -4.33 -5.35
CA VAL A 80 3.06 -3.69 -6.10
C VAL A 80 4.37 -4.36 -5.70
N LEU A 81 5.23 -4.61 -6.68
CA LEU A 81 6.49 -5.35 -6.53
C LEU A 81 7.62 -4.60 -7.21
N GLN A 82 8.85 -5.06 -7.01
CA GLN A 82 10.00 -4.67 -7.81
C GLN A 82 10.41 -5.84 -8.72
N THR A 83 10.30 -5.66 -10.04
CA THR A 83 10.57 -6.74 -11.01
C THR A 83 11.42 -6.26 -12.19
N VAL A 84 12.02 -7.21 -12.91
CA VAL A 84 12.62 -6.95 -14.22
C VAL A 84 11.87 -7.82 -15.23
N PRO A 85 10.79 -7.31 -15.84
CA PRO A 85 10.05 -8.11 -16.80
C PRO A 85 10.91 -8.37 -18.04
N ARG A 86 10.68 -9.51 -18.70
CA ARG A 86 11.42 -9.90 -19.91
C ARG A 86 11.34 -8.84 -21.02
N ARG A 87 10.23 -8.12 -21.05
CA ARG A 87 9.98 -6.94 -21.88
C ARG A 87 9.33 -5.90 -21.00
N LEU A 88 9.71 -4.63 -21.18
CA LEU A 88 9.07 -3.54 -20.47
C LEU A 88 7.66 -3.38 -21.02
N ASP A 89 6.68 -3.87 -20.27
CA ASP A 89 5.27 -3.84 -20.61
C ASP A 89 4.51 -2.82 -19.75
N SER A 90 3.19 -2.77 -19.90
CA SER A 90 2.35 -1.81 -19.18
C SER A 90 2.33 -1.99 -17.66
N SER A 91 2.85 -3.10 -17.11
CA SER A 91 2.85 -3.33 -15.66
C SER A 91 3.85 -2.46 -14.91
N VAL A 92 4.88 -1.96 -15.60
CA VAL A 92 5.92 -1.07 -15.04
C VAL A 92 5.68 0.41 -15.37
N GLU A 93 4.60 0.69 -16.10
CA GLU A 93 4.27 2.01 -16.63
C GLU A 93 3.27 2.72 -15.73
N TRP A 94 3.64 3.92 -15.31
CA TRP A 94 2.86 4.77 -14.42
C TRP A 94 2.63 6.12 -15.07
N GLU A 95 1.39 6.58 -15.10
CA GLU A 95 0.98 7.91 -15.51
C GLU A 95 0.87 8.80 -14.26
N PRO A 96 1.74 9.81 -14.09
CA PRO A 96 1.62 10.74 -12.98
C PRO A 96 0.50 11.76 -13.25
N VAL A 97 -0.55 11.72 -12.43
CA VAL A 97 -1.68 12.66 -12.48
C VAL A 97 -1.53 13.66 -11.34
N ARG A 98 -1.44 14.95 -11.65
CA ARG A 98 -1.29 16.01 -10.64
C ARG A 98 -2.62 16.27 -9.94
N GLU A 99 -2.57 16.36 -8.62
CA GLU A 99 -3.68 16.83 -7.78
C GLU A 99 -3.16 17.83 -6.76
N GLY A 100 -3.38 19.12 -7.02
CA GLY A 100 -2.80 20.19 -6.22
C GLY A 100 -1.27 20.12 -6.18
N GLY A 101 -0.71 20.04 -4.97
CA GLY A 101 0.73 19.87 -4.71
C GLY A 101 1.22 18.42 -4.76
N GLN A 102 0.31 17.45 -4.88
CA GLN A 102 0.58 16.02 -4.83
C GLN A 102 0.41 15.37 -6.19
N VAL A 103 0.82 14.11 -6.28
CA VAL A 103 0.63 13.28 -7.47
C VAL A 103 -0.05 11.96 -7.12
N LYS A 104 -0.88 11.50 -8.05
CA LYS A 104 -1.36 10.13 -8.14
C LYS A 104 -0.54 9.40 -9.20
N LEU A 105 -0.12 8.18 -8.93
CA LEU A 105 0.56 7.34 -9.92
C LEU A 105 -0.44 6.31 -10.44
N LYS A 106 -0.91 6.51 -11.66
CA LYS A 106 -1.97 5.73 -12.28
C LYS A 106 -1.38 4.63 -13.17
N THR A 107 -1.86 3.41 -13.01
CA THR A 107 -1.59 2.30 -13.93
C THR A 107 -2.35 2.50 -15.24
N ARG A 108 -1.91 1.83 -16.31
CA ARG A 108 -2.63 1.83 -17.59
C ARG A 108 -4.10 1.38 -17.47
N TYR A 109 -4.42 0.55 -16.48
CA TYR A 109 -5.76 0.01 -16.22
C TYR A 109 -6.62 0.90 -15.31
N GLY A 110 -6.15 2.07 -14.92
CA GLY A 110 -6.94 3.03 -14.13
C GLY A 110 -6.80 2.92 -12.61
N ASN A 111 -6.08 1.92 -12.09
CA ASN A 111 -5.76 1.82 -10.67
C ASN A 111 -4.67 2.81 -10.27
N PHE A 112 -4.60 3.18 -8.99
CA PHE A 112 -3.60 4.10 -8.47
C PHE A 112 -2.69 3.44 -7.44
N LEU A 113 -1.41 3.84 -7.42
CA LEU A 113 -0.47 3.44 -6.37
C LEU A 113 -1.00 3.90 -5.00
N ARG A 114 -1.19 2.95 -4.09
CA ARG A 114 -1.78 3.18 -2.77
C ARG A 114 -0.83 2.79 -1.63
N ALA A 115 -0.72 3.72 -0.69
CA ALA A 115 -0.04 3.60 0.58
C ALA A 115 -0.95 3.01 1.66
N ASN A 116 -0.69 1.79 2.13
CA ASN A 116 -1.59 1.15 3.08
C ASN A 116 -1.24 1.46 4.54
N GLY A 117 -2.22 2.04 5.25
CA GLY A 117 -2.21 2.21 6.70
C GLY A 117 -2.70 0.97 7.46
N GLY A 118 -3.18 1.17 8.70
CA GLY A 118 -3.90 0.13 9.45
C GLY A 118 -3.03 -0.89 10.17
N LEU A 119 -3.50 -2.14 10.27
CA LEU A 119 -2.89 -3.24 11.01
C LEU A 119 -2.04 -4.15 10.10
N PRO A 120 -0.97 -4.79 10.60
CA PRO A 120 -0.26 -5.84 9.85
C PRO A 120 -1.20 -6.99 9.46
N PRO A 121 -1.00 -7.65 8.31
CA PRO A 121 0.10 -7.46 7.36
C PRO A 121 -0.12 -6.28 6.38
N TRP A 122 -1.30 -5.65 6.41
CA TRP A 122 -1.66 -4.53 5.53
C TRP A 122 -0.84 -3.27 5.78
N ARG A 123 -0.57 -2.99 7.06
CA ARG A 123 0.23 -1.86 7.48
C ARG A 123 1.56 -1.82 6.75
N ASN A 124 1.88 -0.65 6.18
CA ASN A 124 3.11 -0.39 5.45
C ASN A 124 3.25 -1.15 4.13
N SER A 125 2.21 -1.85 3.67
CA SER A 125 2.23 -2.42 2.33
C SER A 125 1.92 -1.37 1.28
N VAL A 126 2.26 -1.69 0.04
CA VAL A 126 1.98 -0.85 -1.12
C VAL A 126 1.24 -1.70 -2.13
N THR A 127 0.10 -1.19 -2.57
CA THR A 127 -0.78 -1.86 -3.52
C THR A 127 -1.14 -0.91 -4.65
N HIS A 128 -1.82 -1.39 -5.68
CA HIS A 128 -2.54 -0.51 -6.59
C HIS A 128 -4.04 -0.84 -6.54
N ASP A 129 -4.85 0.21 -6.48
CA ASP A 129 -6.29 0.09 -6.24
C ASP A 129 -7.03 1.39 -6.63
N ILE A 130 -8.36 1.34 -6.65
CA ILE A 130 -9.21 2.52 -6.73
C ILE A 130 -9.85 2.71 -5.34
N PRO A 131 -9.51 3.77 -4.60
CA PRO A 131 -10.10 3.97 -3.28
C PRO A 131 -11.59 4.31 -3.41
N HIS A 132 -12.45 3.44 -2.87
CA HIS A 132 -13.91 3.62 -2.90
C HIS A 132 -14.47 4.29 -1.63
N ARG A 133 -13.67 4.40 -0.56
CA ARG A 133 -14.09 4.99 0.73
C ARG A 133 -13.43 6.34 0.94
N SER A 134 -14.19 7.32 1.47
CA SER A 134 -13.70 8.67 1.76
C SER A 134 -12.43 8.68 2.61
N ALA A 135 -12.36 7.83 3.65
CA ALA A 135 -11.20 7.74 4.54
C ALA A 135 -9.90 7.22 3.88
N THR A 136 -9.99 6.64 2.69
CA THR A 136 -8.87 6.07 1.94
C THR A 136 -8.53 6.82 0.66
N LEU A 137 -9.28 7.89 0.34
CA LEU A 137 -9.05 8.68 -0.87
C LEU A 137 -7.65 9.32 -0.87
N ASP A 138 -7.16 9.73 0.29
CA ASP A 138 -5.84 10.37 0.39
C ASP A 138 -4.68 9.35 0.36
N TRP A 139 -4.97 8.05 0.42
CA TRP A 139 -3.92 7.01 0.47
C TRP A 139 -3.23 6.79 -0.89
N ILE A 140 -3.80 7.36 -1.97
CA ILE A 140 -3.21 7.33 -3.31
C ILE A 140 -2.42 8.61 -3.63
N LEU A 141 -2.32 9.54 -2.68
CA LEU A 141 -1.60 10.79 -2.82
C LEU A 141 -0.16 10.64 -2.35
N TRP A 142 0.74 11.15 -3.18
CA TRP A 142 2.17 11.12 -2.93
C TRP A 142 2.77 12.50 -3.14
N ASP A 143 3.59 12.93 -2.18
CA ASP A 143 4.53 14.03 -2.40
C ASP A 143 5.77 13.52 -3.12
N VAL A 144 6.32 14.34 -4.01
CA VAL A 144 7.52 14.01 -4.78
C VAL A 144 8.69 14.84 -4.27
N ASP A 145 9.62 14.19 -3.60
CA ASP A 145 10.89 14.78 -3.18
C ASP A 145 11.95 14.50 -4.25
N VAL A 146 12.48 15.55 -4.86
CA VAL A 146 13.58 15.40 -5.82
C VAL A 146 14.90 15.23 -5.07
N VAL A 147 15.61 14.12 -5.34
CA VAL A 147 16.96 13.89 -4.84
C VAL A 147 17.92 14.22 -5.97
N GLU A 148 18.70 15.29 -5.80
CA GLU A 148 19.73 15.64 -6.78
C GLU A 148 20.81 14.56 -6.78
N ASN A 149 20.96 13.89 -7.92
CA ASN A 149 21.99 12.89 -8.11
C ASN A 149 23.21 13.59 -8.76
N PRO A 150 24.37 13.71 -8.09
CA PRO A 150 25.54 14.42 -8.62
C PRO A 150 26.14 13.77 -9.89
N VAL A 151 25.66 12.59 -10.28
CA VAL A 151 26.18 11.81 -11.41
C VAL A 151 25.95 12.50 -12.76
N LEU A 152 24.87 13.30 -12.93
CA LEU A 152 24.65 14.04 -14.18
C LEU A 152 25.42 15.37 -14.28
N GLN A 153 25.91 15.91 -13.16
CA GLN A 153 26.90 16.99 -13.18
C GLN A 153 28.29 16.46 -13.56
N SER A 154 28.53 15.15 -13.43
CA SER A 154 29.81 14.56 -13.81
C SER A 154 30.03 14.54 -15.32
N LEU A 155 29.02 14.29 -16.15
CA LEU A 155 29.21 14.26 -17.62
C LEU A 155 29.37 15.65 -18.25
N THR A 156 28.78 16.69 -17.65
CA THR A 156 28.95 18.09 -18.10
C THR A 156 30.13 18.78 -17.41
N GLY A 157 30.41 18.41 -16.16
CA GLY A 157 31.54 18.91 -15.38
C GLY A 157 32.88 18.34 -15.80
N HIS A 158 32.98 17.07 -16.19
CA HIS A 158 34.25 16.50 -16.68
C HIS A 158 34.65 17.05 -18.06
N ALA A 159 33.70 17.42 -18.91
CA ALA A 159 34.02 18.13 -20.16
C ALA A 159 34.56 19.54 -19.89
N TYR A 160 34.03 20.24 -18.87
CA TYR A 160 34.48 21.57 -18.46
C TYR A 160 35.82 21.55 -17.71
N TYR A 161 36.06 20.57 -16.83
CA TYR A 161 37.34 20.41 -16.13
C TYR A 161 38.45 19.91 -17.04
N LEU A 162 38.18 19.02 -18.01
CA LEU A 162 39.19 18.61 -18.99
C LEU A 162 39.52 19.73 -19.99
N GLN A 163 38.58 20.62 -20.33
CA GLN A 163 38.89 21.84 -21.09
C GLN A 163 39.79 22.81 -20.31
N LYS A 164 39.65 22.86 -18.98
CA LYS A 164 40.47 23.73 -18.12
C LYS A 164 41.89 23.21 -17.90
N ILE A 165 42.09 21.88 -17.90
CA ILE A 165 43.42 21.27 -17.76
C ILE A 165 44.28 21.48 -19.02
N VAL A 166 43.67 21.62 -20.20
CA VAL A 166 44.41 21.85 -21.47
C VAL A 166 44.84 23.32 -21.66
N SER A 167 44.40 24.25 -20.81
CA SER A 167 44.65 25.70 -21.00
C SER A 167 45.68 26.31 -20.03
N HIS A 168 46.26 25.54 -19.11
CA HIS A 168 47.31 26.02 -18.20
C HIS A 168 48.42 24.97 -18.04
N SER A 169 49.09 24.68 -19.15
CA SER A 169 50.48 24.20 -19.09
C SER A 169 51.37 25.43 -19.10
N ASP A 170 51.78 25.88 -17.91
CA ASP A 170 53.13 26.39 -17.68
C ASP A 170 53.35 26.63 -16.18
N SER A 171 54.52 26.19 -15.71
CA SER A 171 55.15 26.40 -14.40
C SER A 171 55.10 25.20 -13.44
N LEU A 172 56.16 24.39 -13.53
CA LEU A 172 56.68 23.51 -12.49
C LEU A 172 57.12 24.34 -11.27
N ASP A 173 56.79 23.92 -10.04
CA ASP A 173 57.84 23.76 -9.02
C ASP A 173 57.44 22.80 -7.89
N SER A 174 58.49 22.25 -7.31
CA SER A 174 58.69 21.15 -6.38
C SER A 174 58.25 21.40 -4.93
N PHE A 175 57.87 20.32 -4.22
CA PHE A 175 58.36 20.04 -2.86
C PHE A 175 58.13 18.59 -2.43
N GLU A 176 59.11 18.08 -1.69
CA GLU A 176 59.31 16.70 -1.26
C GLU A 176 59.27 16.61 0.29
N SER A 177 58.88 15.44 0.80
CA SER A 177 59.07 14.89 2.17
C SER A 177 58.44 15.59 3.41
N THR A 178 57.67 14.85 4.22
CA THR A 178 58.18 14.04 5.38
C THR A 178 57.01 13.38 6.16
N SER A 179 57.24 12.15 6.62
CA SER A 179 56.37 11.17 7.32
C SER A 179 55.86 11.57 8.74
N PRO A 180 54.91 10.79 9.34
CA PRO A 180 54.15 11.15 10.56
C PRO A 180 54.70 10.52 11.86
N PRO A 181 54.23 10.95 13.06
CA PRO A 181 54.56 10.29 14.31
C PRO A 181 53.49 9.30 14.79
N SER A 182 53.98 8.26 15.49
CA SER A 182 53.27 7.19 16.19
C SER A 182 53.10 7.51 17.69
N ILE A 183 52.09 6.91 18.35
CA ILE A 183 52.12 6.47 19.76
C ILE A 183 50.95 5.50 20.03
N SER A 184 51.26 4.44 20.77
CA SER A 184 50.43 3.31 21.17
C SER A 184 50.17 3.30 22.69
N ILE A 185 48.96 3.01 23.19
CA ILE A 185 48.73 2.45 24.55
C ILE A 185 47.51 1.50 24.59
N LYS A 186 47.83 0.20 24.68
CA LYS A 186 47.30 -0.94 25.48
C LYS A 186 45.80 -1.31 25.62
N SER A 187 45.63 -2.63 25.50
CA SER A 187 44.49 -3.53 25.67
C SER A 187 43.93 -3.70 27.09
N GLY A 188 42.71 -4.26 27.16
CA GLY A 188 42.16 -5.01 28.30
C GLY A 188 40.92 -5.80 27.88
N ASP A 189 41.06 -7.14 27.81
CA ASP A 189 40.01 -8.13 27.58
C ASP A 189 39.14 -8.40 28.82
N TYR A 190 37.91 -8.91 28.62
CA TYR A 190 37.32 -10.16 29.19
C TYR A 190 35.80 -10.12 29.41
N LEU A 191 35.18 -11.27 29.13
CA LEU A 191 33.77 -11.66 29.03
C LEU A 191 32.97 -11.71 30.36
N GLY A 192 31.62 -11.67 30.28
CA GLY A 192 30.74 -12.52 31.13
C GLY A 192 29.40 -11.95 31.65
N GLN A 193 28.30 -12.30 30.95
CA GLN A 193 27.06 -12.98 31.43
C GLN A 193 26.11 -12.46 32.55
N GLY A 194 24.79 -12.53 32.25
CA GLY A 194 23.62 -12.50 33.17
C GLY A 194 22.88 -11.14 33.24
N SER A 195 21.59 -10.97 33.49
CA SER A 195 20.32 -11.73 33.52
C SER A 195 19.23 -10.76 34.04
N SER A 196 17.93 -11.05 33.82
CA SER A 196 16.74 -10.62 34.61
C SER A 196 15.98 -9.32 34.25
N ASP A 197 14.84 -9.57 33.58
CA ASP A 197 13.46 -9.37 34.02
C ASP A 197 12.80 -8.00 34.24
N SER A 198 11.72 -7.86 33.46
CA SER A 198 10.36 -7.44 33.79
C SER A 198 10.01 -5.94 33.88
N ASN A 199 9.07 -5.53 33.01
CA ASN A 199 7.88 -4.82 33.47
C ASN A 199 6.68 -5.04 32.54
N ALA A 200 5.58 -5.41 33.20
CA ALA A 200 4.30 -5.79 32.64
C ALA A 200 3.54 -4.57 32.06
N SER A 201 2.69 -4.84 31.06
CA SER A 201 1.57 -3.96 30.73
C SER A 201 0.37 -4.81 30.31
N SER A 202 -0.56 -4.94 31.28
CA SER A 202 -2.01 -5.16 31.21
C SER A 202 -2.67 -5.86 29.99
N PRO A 203 -3.66 -6.77 30.20
CA PRO A 203 -4.41 -7.42 29.11
C PRO A 203 -5.25 -6.41 28.32
N ARG A 204 -5.12 -6.41 26.99
CA ARG A 204 -5.95 -5.56 26.11
C ARG A 204 -7.39 -6.09 26.06
N LYS A 205 -8.33 -5.14 26.13
CA LYS A 205 -9.79 -5.31 26.09
C LYS A 205 -10.23 -6.18 24.89
N SER A 206 -11.25 -7.01 25.09
CA SER A 206 -11.78 -7.95 24.09
C SER A 206 -12.20 -7.25 22.78
N ASP A 207 -11.79 -7.85 21.65
CA ASP A 207 -11.82 -7.22 20.32
C ASP A 207 -13.14 -7.40 19.55
N GLY A 208 -14.21 -7.91 20.19
CA GLY A 208 -15.49 -8.18 19.51
C GLY A 208 -15.40 -9.29 18.46
N ARG A 209 -16.36 -9.34 17.53
CA ARG A 209 -16.41 -10.23 16.36
C ARG A 209 -16.39 -9.43 15.06
N THR A 210 -15.89 -10.02 13.97
CA THR A 210 -16.01 -9.43 12.62
C THR A 210 -17.30 -9.91 11.96
N ILE A 211 -18.12 -8.98 11.46
CA ILE A 211 -19.29 -9.27 10.64
C ILE A 211 -18.93 -8.94 9.20
N TYR A 212 -18.81 -9.95 8.35
CA TYR A 212 -18.73 -9.82 6.91
C TYR A 212 -20.15 -9.74 6.36
N TYR A 213 -20.46 -8.74 5.54
CA TYR A 213 -21.78 -8.55 4.95
C TYR A 213 -21.72 -8.28 3.45
N HIS A 214 -22.76 -8.68 2.73
CA HIS A 214 -22.93 -8.42 1.31
C HIS A 214 -24.34 -7.89 1.06
N VAL A 215 -24.51 -6.85 0.26
CA VAL A 215 -25.85 -6.34 -0.13
C VAL A 215 -26.31 -7.12 -1.34
N ALA A 216 -27.43 -7.83 -1.22
CA ALA A 216 -28.03 -8.58 -2.33
C ALA A 216 -28.58 -7.59 -3.36
N ASP A 217 -27.75 -7.23 -4.35
CA ASP A 217 -28.17 -6.41 -5.48
C ASP A 217 -28.76 -7.28 -6.61
N LYS A 218 -29.70 -6.70 -7.34
CA LYS A 218 -30.66 -7.36 -8.23
C LYS A 218 -29.97 -8.11 -9.37
N SER A 219 -29.87 -9.45 -9.24
CA SER A 219 -29.64 -10.48 -10.27
C SER A 219 -28.90 -10.09 -11.57
N THR A 220 -27.74 -10.72 -11.84
CA THR A 220 -27.57 -11.66 -12.98
C THR A 220 -26.24 -12.42 -12.89
N VAL A 221 -26.35 -13.75 -12.77
CA VAL A 221 -25.60 -14.80 -13.48
C VAL A 221 -24.07 -14.67 -13.57
N VAL A 222 -23.41 -15.41 -12.67
CA VAL A 222 -22.10 -16.09 -12.75
C VAL A 222 -20.97 -15.32 -13.44
N ASP A 223 -20.20 -14.61 -12.62
CA ASP A 223 -18.74 -14.66 -12.71
C ASP A 223 -18.25 -14.98 -11.29
N ASP A 224 -17.54 -16.10 -11.12
CA ASP A 224 -17.11 -16.63 -9.82
C ASP A 224 -15.98 -15.78 -9.16
N ASP A 225 -15.83 -14.52 -9.60
CA ASP A 225 -14.74 -13.59 -9.27
C ASP A 225 -15.22 -12.24 -8.70
N ALA A 226 -16.50 -12.10 -8.35
CA ALA A 226 -17.08 -10.85 -7.81
C ALA A 226 -17.79 -11.08 -6.46
N ASN A 227 -17.04 -11.26 -5.38
CA ASN A 227 -17.62 -11.13 -4.03
C ASN A 227 -16.62 -10.55 -3.02
N GLU A 228 -16.22 -9.28 -3.22
CA GLU A 228 -15.66 -8.46 -2.15
C GLU A 228 -16.76 -8.13 -1.12
N GLY A 229 -16.96 -9.03 -0.16
CA GLY A 229 -17.85 -8.79 0.97
C GLY A 229 -17.33 -7.61 1.83
N CYS A 230 -18.22 -6.71 2.21
CA CYS A 230 -17.94 -5.65 3.17
C CYS A 230 -17.77 -6.24 4.58
N SER A 231 -17.14 -5.53 5.53
CA SER A 231 -17.03 -6.02 6.91
C SER A 231 -17.01 -4.90 7.94
N LEU A 232 -17.52 -5.20 9.15
CA LEU A 232 -17.50 -4.31 10.31
C LEU A 232 -17.21 -5.08 11.60
N ASN A 233 -16.64 -4.41 12.60
CA ASN A 233 -16.43 -4.99 13.92
C ASN A 233 -17.66 -4.79 14.80
N PHE A 234 -18.19 -5.85 15.39
CA PHE A 234 -19.39 -5.83 16.23
C PHE A 234 -19.08 -6.41 17.62
N LYS A 235 -19.51 -5.70 18.68
CA LYS A 235 -19.26 -6.10 20.07
C LYS A 235 -20.52 -6.55 20.82
N GLY A 236 -21.68 -6.43 20.19
CA GLY A 236 -22.95 -6.87 20.76
C GLY A 236 -23.23 -8.35 20.50
N ASN A 237 -24.37 -8.79 21.02
CA ASN A 237 -24.95 -10.11 20.79
C ASN A 237 -26.37 -10.04 20.20
N GLY A 238 -26.96 -8.85 20.15
CA GLY A 238 -28.29 -8.62 19.60
C GLY A 238 -28.30 -8.44 18.08
N VAL A 239 -29.32 -8.99 17.43
CA VAL A 239 -29.54 -8.79 15.99
C VAL A 239 -30.00 -7.36 15.70
N ASP A 240 -30.78 -6.74 16.59
CA ASP A 240 -31.25 -5.36 16.41
C ASP A 240 -30.10 -4.35 16.42
N GLU A 241 -29.18 -4.50 17.38
CA GLU A 241 -27.95 -3.70 17.47
C GLU A 241 -27.06 -3.91 16.22
N LEU A 242 -26.97 -5.15 15.74
CA LEU A 242 -26.22 -5.47 14.53
C LEU A 242 -26.87 -4.83 13.30
N THR A 243 -28.20 -4.92 13.21
CA THR A 243 -29.00 -4.38 12.09
C THR A 243 -28.89 -2.87 12.05
N GLN A 244 -29.03 -2.18 13.19
CA GLN A 244 -28.84 -0.74 13.26
C GLN A 244 -27.44 -0.33 12.81
N LYS A 245 -26.41 -1.06 13.27
CA LYS A 245 -25.03 -0.78 12.87
C LYS A 245 -24.80 -0.99 11.37
N LEU A 246 -25.43 -2.00 10.78
CA LEU A 246 -25.38 -2.25 9.33
C LEU A 246 -26.12 -1.16 8.55
N LYS A 247 -27.24 -0.64 9.06
CA LYS A 247 -27.93 0.52 8.48
C LYS A 247 -27.05 1.77 8.49
N GLU A 248 -26.39 2.05 9.61
CA GLU A 248 -25.46 3.18 9.74
C GLU A 248 -24.24 3.04 8.80
N ASP A 249 -23.69 1.83 8.66
CA ASP A 249 -22.50 1.57 7.85
C ASP A 249 -22.80 1.57 6.34
N THR A 250 -23.99 1.09 5.95
CA THR A 250 -24.39 1.01 4.53
C THR A 250 -25.20 2.20 4.04
N GLY A 251 -25.71 3.04 4.95
CA GLY A 251 -26.63 4.15 4.63
C GLY A 251 -28.01 3.69 4.15
N LEU A 252 -28.38 2.42 4.36
CA LEU A 252 -29.66 1.86 3.93
C LEU A 252 -30.72 2.03 5.02
N GLU A 253 -31.89 2.56 4.65
CA GLU A 253 -32.98 2.84 5.61
C GLU A 253 -33.69 1.56 6.09
N ASP A 254 -33.95 0.61 5.18
CA ASP A 254 -34.61 -0.67 5.48
C ASP A 254 -33.82 -1.85 4.91
N ILE A 255 -33.33 -2.72 5.81
CA ILE A 255 -32.57 -3.93 5.49
C ILE A 255 -33.02 -5.09 6.37
N VAL A 256 -33.00 -6.28 5.78
CA VAL A 256 -33.14 -7.55 6.49
C VAL A 256 -31.78 -8.23 6.50
N VAL A 257 -31.27 -8.56 7.69
CA VAL A 257 -30.00 -9.25 7.85
C VAL A 257 -30.24 -10.76 7.79
N CYS A 258 -29.71 -11.42 6.76
CA CYS A 258 -29.87 -12.84 6.50
C CYS A 258 -28.56 -13.60 6.67
N THR A 259 -28.61 -14.90 6.94
CA THR A 259 -27.48 -15.82 6.80
C THR A 259 -27.76 -16.83 5.70
N ARG A 260 -26.71 -17.34 5.06
CA ARG A 260 -26.82 -18.40 4.07
C ARG A 260 -26.65 -19.75 4.75
N SER A 261 -27.62 -20.63 4.59
CA SER A 261 -27.54 -22.00 5.12
C SER A 261 -26.46 -22.79 4.38
N PRO A 262 -25.53 -23.44 5.09
CA PRO A 262 -24.54 -24.31 4.47
C PRO A 262 -25.14 -25.56 3.81
N LEU A 263 -26.38 -25.92 4.15
CA LEU A 263 -27.01 -27.18 3.73
C LEU A 263 -27.68 -27.08 2.36
N ASN A 264 -28.30 -25.94 2.04
CA ASN A 264 -29.08 -25.73 0.81
C ASN A 264 -28.74 -24.40 0.11
N GLY A 265 -27.90 -23.55 0.71
CA GLY A 265 -27.55 -22.25 0.14
C GLY A 265 -28.66 -21.20 0.20
N GLU A 266 -29.79 -21.49 0.85
CA GLU A 266 -30.92 -20.56 1.02
C GLU A 266 -30.62 -19.49 2.07
N LEU A 267 -31.28 -18.34 1.93
CA LEU A 267 -31.16 -17.21 2.84
C LEU A 267 -32.23 -17.25 3.93
N TYR A 268 -31.80 -17.15 5.18
CA TYR A 268 -32.69 -17.11 6.33
C TYR A 268 -32.46 -15.83 7.15
N PRO A 269 -33.51 -15.09 7.53
CA PRO A 269 -33.34 -13.90 8.35
C PRO A 269 -32.81 -14.27 9.74
N LEU A 270 -31.83 -13.49 10.23
CA LEU A 270 -31.36 -13.61 11.61
C LEU A 270 -32.48 -13.16 12.55
N ARG A 271 -32.94 -14.08 13.40
CA ARG A 271 -33.97 -13.81 14.42
C ARG A 271 -33.53 -14.18 15.83
N LEU A 272 -32.47 -14.99 15.95
CA LEU A 272 -31.90 -15.43 17.21
C LEU A 272 -30.67 -14.61 17.55
N GLN A 273 -30.35 -14.52 18.84
CA GLN A 273 -29.13 -13.86 19.31
C GLN A 273 -27.88 -14.47 18.64
N LEU A 274 -26.88 -13.62 18.42
CA LEU A 274 -25.64 -14.04 17.79
C LEU A 274 -24.88 -15.01 18.71
N PRO A 275 -24.15 -16.01 18.16
CA PRO A 275 -23.42 -17.00 18.95
C PRO A 275 -22.45 -16.33 19.95
N PRO A 276 -22.35 -16.75 21.22
CA PRO A 276 -21.59 -16.02 22.25
C PRO A 276 -20.06 -16.11 22.09
N ASN A 277 -19.57 -16.94 21.18
CA ASN A 277 -18.15 -17.24 21.00
C ASN A 277 -17.33 -16.13 20.30
N ASN A 278 -17.94 -14.97 20.01
CA ASN A 278 -17.35 -13.89 19.21
C ASN A 278 -16.75 -14.38 17.87
N ALA A 279 -17.25 -15.50 17.34
CA ALA A 279 -16.82 -15.97 16.03
C ALA A 279 -17.27 -14.97 14.97
N ASP A 280 -16.41 -14.82 13.96
CA ASP A 280 -16.73 -14.06 12.78
C ASP A 280 -17.98 -14.64 12.09
N MET A 281 -18.79 -13.76 11.49
CA MET A 281 -20.03 -14.15 10.84
C MET A 281 -20.14 -13.55 9.45
N HIS A 282 -20.72 -14.30 8.53
CA HIS A 282 -21.11 -13.82 7.21
C HIS A 282 -22.62 -13.62 7.16
N VAL A 283 -23.05 -12.42 6.78
CA VAL A 283 -24.47 -12.06 6.63
C VAL A 283 -24.72 -11.46 5.25
N ILE A 284 -25.97 -11.47 4.82
CA ILE A 284 -26.42 -10.90 3.56
C ILE A 284 -27.52 -9.89 3.89
N LEU A 285 -27.36 -8.67 3.40
CA LEU A 285 -28.32 -7.59 3.56
C LEU A 285 -29.29 -7.63 2.38
N VAL A 286 -30.55 -7.87 2.66
CA VAL A 286 -31.62 -7.87 1.66
C VAL A 286 -32.46 -6.61 1.86
N GLN A 287 -32.63 -5.82 0.80
CA GLN A 287 -33.53 -4.67 0.82
C GLN A 287 -34.97 -5.12 0.56
N PRO A 288 -35.99 -4.63 1.28
CA PRO A 288 -37.40 -4.98 1.07
C PRO A 288 -37.93 -4.73 -0.36
N SER A 289 -37.25 -3.89 -1.14
CA SER A 289 -37.59 -3.59 -2.55
C SER A 289 -37.03 -4.58 -3.57
N SER A 290 -36.22 -5.57 -3.15
CA SER A 290 -35.63 -6.57 -4.04
C SER A 290 -36.61 -7.70 -4.38
N LYS A 291 -36.37 -8.47 -5.45
CA LYS A 291 -37.25 -9.60 -5.81
C LYS A 291 -37.24 -10.67 -4.71
N GLU A 292 -36.09 -10.84 -4.08
CA GLU A 292 -35.82 -11.80 -3.01
C GLU A 292 -36.57 -11.46 -1.72
N ALA A 293 -36.88 -10.18 -1.48
CA ALA A 293 -37.74 -9.75 -0.37
C ALA A 293 -39.23 -10.16 -0.54
N ARG A 294 -39.71 -10.33 -1.78
CA ARG A 294 -41.10 -10.72 -2.04
C ARG A 294 -41.35 -12.20 -1.72
N ASP A 295 -40.35 -13.05 -1.88
CA ASP A 295 -40.44 -14.48 -1.53
C ASP A 295 -40.55 -14.69 -0.01
N PHE A 296 -39.95 -13.80 0.81
CA PHE A 296 -40.11 -13.82 2.27
C PHE A 296 -41.53 -13.42 2.72
N ALA A 297 -42.19 -12.52 1.99
CA ALA A 297 -43.57 -12.11 2.28
C ALA A 297 -44.61 -13.18 1.88
N GLU A 298 -44.34 -13.96 0.82
CA GLU A 298 -45.24 -15.04 0.36
C GLU A 298 -45.18 -16.31 1.24
N GLN A 299 -44.10 -16.53 2.00
CA GLN A 299 -43.99 -17.62 2.98
C GLN A 299 -44.69 -17.33 4.33
N GLY A 300 -45.47 -16.24 4.42
CA GLY A 300 -46.34 -15.98 5.56
C GLY A 300 -45.62 -15.58 6.84
N THR A 301 -44.45 -14.93 6.75
CA THR A 301 -43.88 -14.25 7.93
C THR A 301 -43.84 -12.74 7.72
N PRO A 302 -44.53 -11.94 8.56
CA PRO A 302 -44.59 -10.49 8.37
C PRO A 302 -43.19 -9.85 8.50
N VAL A 303 -42.99 -8.80 7.69
CA VAL A 303 -41.87 -7.84 7.77
C VAL A 303 -41.88 -7.12 9.11
#